data_AF-A0A3C1VGS8-F1
#
_entry.id   AF-A0A3C1VGS8-F1
#
_cell.length_a   1.000
_cell.length_b   1.000
_cell.length_c   1.000
_cell.angle_alpha   90.00
_cell.angle_beta   90.00
_cell.angle_gamma   90.00
#
_symmetry.space_group_name_H-M   'P 1'
#
loop_
_entity.id
_entity.type
_entity.pdbx_description
1 polymer ?
#
loop_
_entity_poly.entity_id
_entity_poly.type
_entity_poly.pdbx_seq_one_letter_code
_entity_poly.pdbx_strand_id
1 'polypeptide(L)'
;PTQALLDAFTIREHKGKIAGLNVTILGDILYSRVARSNIWALTKLGAKVTLCGPSTLVPKTFEQMGCRVTYDVDEAIRDADIINLLRIQHERQRKTMFPG
;
A
#
# COMPACT_ATOMS: atom_id res chain seq x y z
N PRO A 1 3.63 11.82 -5.94
CA PRO A 1 2.41 11.56 -6.74
C PRO A 1 2.73 10.84 -8.05
N THR A 2 3.76 11.25 -8.80
CA THR A 2 4.17 10.63 -10.09
C THR A 2 4.42 9.13 -9.99
N GLN A 3 5.04 8.65 -8.90
CA GLN A 3 5.28 7.23 -8.71
C GLN A 3 3.99 6.39 -8.78
N ALA A 4 2.88 6.86 -8.21
CA ALA A 4 1.62 6.11 -8.25
C ALA A 4 1.02 6.05 -9.66
N LEU A 5 1.28 7.06 -10.49
CA LEU A 5 0.88 7.04 -11.89
C LEU A 5 1.74 6.04 -12.69
N LEU A 6 3.04 5.96 -12.39
CA LEU A 6 3.93 4.97 -12.99
C LEU A 6 3.53 3.55 -12.58
N ASP A 7 3.28 3.31 -11.29
CA ASP A 7 2.84 2.01 -10.78
C ASP A 7 1.51 1.60 -11.43
N ALA A 8 0.52 2.51 -11.51
CA ALA A 8 -0.75 2.25 -12.17
C ALA A 8 -0.58 1.99 -13.68
N PHE A 9 0.28 2.75 -14.36
CA PHE A 9 0.61 2.54 -15.76
C PHE A 9 1.20 1.13 -15.97
N THR A 10 2.23 0.76 -15.20
CA THR A 10 2.85 -0.56 -15.26
C THR A 10 1.85 -1.69 -15.00
N ILE A 11 0.98 -1.56 -13.99
CA ILE A 11 -0.08 -2.56 -13.74
C ILE A 11 -0.99 -2.68 -14.96
N ARG A 12 -1.43 -1.57 -15.55
CA ARG A 12 -2.31 -1.59 -16.72
C ARG A 12 -1.62 -2.20 -17.95
N GLU A 13 -0.36 -1.91 -18.19
CA GLU A 13 0.41 -2.52 -19.29
C GLU A 13 0.50 -4.05 -19.15
N HIS A 14 0.71 -4.56 -17.93
CA HIS A 14 0.87 -6.00 -17.71
C HIS A 14 -0.44 -6.78 -17.51
N LYS A 15 -1.49 -6.13 -16.99
CA LYS A 15 -2.77 -6.80 -16.65
C LYS A 15 -3.93 -6.36 -17.54
N GLY A 16 -3.74 -5.39 -18.43
CA GLY A 16 -4.75 -4.82 -19.33
C GLY A 16 -5.74 -3.87 -18.66
N LYS A 17 -6.13 -4.14 -17.40
CA LYS A 17 -7.01 -3.28 -16.59
C LYS A 17 -6.65 -3.36 -15.11
N ILE A 18 -6.99 -2.31 -14.36
CA ILE A 18 -6.79 -2.24 -12.90
C ILE A 18 -8.05 -2.64 -12.14
N ALA A 19 -9.23 -2.33 -12.68
CA ALA A 19 -10.50 -2.62 -12.04
C ALA A 19 -10.68 -4.13 -11.78
N GLY A 20 -10.98 -4.46 -10.53
CA GLY A 20 -11.19 -5.84 -10.06
C GLY A 20 -9.93 -6.56 -9.59
N LEU A 21 -8.73 -6.01 -9.83
CA LEU A 21 -7.49 -6.62 -9.36
C LEU A 21 -7.35 -6.51 -7.83
N ASN A 22 -6.80 -7.55 -7.22
CA ASN A 22 -6.36 -7.55 -5.84
C ASN A 22 -4.93 -7.02 -5.76
N VAL A 23 -4.73 -5.85 -5.14
CA VAL A 23 -3.40 -5.24 -5.00
C VAL A 23 -2.99 -5.19 -3.53
N THR A 24 -1.88 -5.84 -3.20
CA THR A 24 -1.32 -5.80 -1.85
C THR A 24 -0.16 -4.81 -1.78
N ILE A 25 -0.20 -3.88 -0.83
CA ILE A 25 0.90 -2.96 -0.52
C ILE A 25 1.50 -3.41 0.82
N LEU A 26 2.77 -3.82 0.80
CA LEU A 26 3.43 -4.42 1.95
C LEU A 26 4.64 -3.61 2.38
N GLY A 27 4.71 -3.18 3.65
CA GLY A 27 5.90 -2.54 4.22
C GLY A 27 5.62 -1.31 5.11
N ASP A 28 6.48 -0.30 5.03
CA ASP A 28 6.33 0.97 5.78
C ASP A 28 5.30 1.88 5.08
N ILE A 29 4.06 1.86 5.58
CA ILE A 29 2.93 2.60 4.99
C ILE A 29 2.73 3.97 5.67
N LEU A 30 2.83 4.01 7.00
CA LEU A 30 2.62 5.22 7.81
C LEU A 30 3.44 6.41 7.28
N TYR A 31 4.70 6.21 6.94
CA TYR A 31 5.58 7.29 6.47
C TYR A 31 5.68 7.38 4.95
N SER A 32 5.03 6.50 4.20
CA SER A 32 5.18 6.44 2.74
C SER A 32 4.19 7.34 2.01
N ARG A 33 4.71 8.44 1.46
CA ARG A 33 3.98 9.29 0.50
C ARG A 33 3.58 8.52 -0.76
N VAL A 34 4.37 7.51 -1.15
CA VAL A 34 4.08 6.64 -2.30
C VAL A 34 2.90 5.73 -1.98
N ALA A 35 2.87 5.10 -0.80
CA ALA A 35 1.75 4.26 -0.36
C ALA A 35 0.43 5.02 -0.39
N ARG A 36 0.40 6.23 0.20
CA ARG A 36 -0.79 7.10 0.18
C ARG A 36 -1.28 7.41 -1.24
N SER A 37 -0.36 7.71 -2.15
CA SER A 37 -0.70 8.01 -3.54
C SER A 37 -1.24 6.76 -4.26
N ASN A 38 -0.65 5.58 -4.00
CA ASN A 38 -1.10 4.31 -4.56
C ASN A 38 -2.47 3.88 -4.04
N ILE A 39 -2.73 3.99 -2.74
CA ILE A 39 -4.05 3.68 -2.16
C ILE A 39 -5.12 4.49 -2.87
N TRP A 40 -4.92 5.80 -3.01
CA TRP A 40 -5.89 6.68 -3.66
C TRP A 40 -6.09 6.33 -5.13
N ALA A 41 -5.00 6.21 -5.90
CA ALA A 41 -5.07 5.95 -7.34
C ALA A 41 -5.69 4.58 -7.65
N LEU A 42 -5.22 3.52 -6.98
CA LEU A 42 -5.66 2.14 -7.26
C LEU A 42 -7.10 1.90 -6.83
N THR A 43 -7.50 2.41 -5.65
CA THR A 43 -8.90 2.31 -5.19
C THR A 43 -9.81 3.08 -6.15
N LYS A 44 -9.41 4.29 -6.58
CA LYS A 44 -10.19 5.09 -7.55
C LYS A 44 -10.33 4.40 -8.91
N LEU A 45 -9.33 3.62 -9.31
CA LEU A 45 -9.33 2.83 -10.55
C LEU A 45 -10.01 1.46 -10.41
N GLY A 46 -10.60 1.17 -9.24
CA GLY A 46 -11.42 -0.02 -9.00
C GLY A 46 -10.66 -1.26 -8.55
N ALA A 47 -9.40 -1.14 -8.14
CA ALA A 47 -8.68 -2.24 -7.50
C ALA A 47 -9.15 -2.46 -6.05
N LYS A 48 -9.05 -3.69 -5.58
CA LYS A 48 -9.23 -4.08 -4.17
C LYS A 48 -7.88 -4.02 -3.47
N VAL A 49 -7.64 -2.94 -2.72
CA VAL A 49 -6.35 -2.71 -2.07
C VAL A 49 -6.30 -3.36 -0.68
N THR A 50 -5.28 -4.18 -0.43
CA THR A 50 -4.94 -4.69 0.90
C THR A 50 -3.60 -4.09 1.36
N LEU A 51 -3.56 -3.61 2.60
CA LEU A 51 -2.34 -3.12 3.24
C LEU A 51 -1.85 -4.16 4.25
N CYS A 52 -0.54 -4.41 4.25
CA CYS A 52 0.06 -5.36 5.16
C CYS A 52 1.40 -4.85 5.71
N GLY A 53 1.64 -5.11 6.99
CA GLY A 53 2.87 -4.74 7.68
C GLY A 53 2.66 -4.69 9.19
N PRO A 54 3.68 -4.33 9.98
CA PRO A 54 3.54 -4.16 11.42
C PRO A 54 2.42 -3.17 11.76
N SER A 55 1.62 -3.46 12.79
CA SER A 55 0.46 -2.62 13.18
C SER A 55 0.84 -1.16 13.51
N THR A 56 2.08 -0.94 13.96
CA THR A 56 2.65 0.40 14.20
C THR A 56 2.94 1.17 12.92
N LEU A 57 3.14 0.49 11.79
CA LEU A 57 3.39 1.06 10.47
C LEU A 57 2.16 1.02 9.56
N VAL A 58 1.15 0.22 9.91
CA VAL A 58 -0.11 0.08 9.16
C VAL A 58 -1.31 0.16 10.11
N PRO A 59 -1.61 1.35 10.69
CA PRO A 59 -2.77 1.50 11.56
C PRO A 59 -4.09 1.21 10.81
N LYS A 60 -5.08 0.62 11.50
CA LYS A 60 -6.41 0.35 10.93
C LYS A 60 -7.12 1.59 10.39
N THR A 61 -6.73 2.79 10.83
CA THR A 61 -7.29 4.06 10.32
C THR A 61 -7.15 4.20 8.79
N PHE A 62 -6.19 3.50 8.16
CA PHE A 62 -6.10 3.47 6.70
C PHE A 62 -7.31 2.82 6.00
N GLU A 63 -8.10 1.99 6.68
CA GLU A 63 -9.33 1.41 6.12
C GLU A 63 -10.34 2.50 5.69
N GLN A 64 -10.29 3.67 6.33
CA GLN A 64 -11.11 4.84 5.95
C GLN A 64 -10.81 5.34 4.52
N MET A 65 -9.69 4.94 3.93
CA MET A 65 -9.32 5.24 2.55
C MET A 65 -9.90 4.23 1.53
N GLY A 66 -10.75 3.29 1.96
CA GLY A 66 -11.38 2.28 1.09
C GLY A 66 -10.50 1.06 0.81
N CYS A 67 -9.55 0.76 1.69
CA CYS A 67 -8.68 -0.42 1.60
C CYS A 67 -8.91 -1.36 2.80
N ARG A 68 -8.39 -2.58 2.71
CA ARG A 68 -8.38 -3.57 3.80
C ARG A 68 -7.04 -3.52 4.52
N VAL A 69 -7.00 -3.65 5.85
CA VAL A 69 -5.75 -3.80 6.61
C VAL A 69 -5.66 -5.20 7.20
N THR A 70 -4.53 -5.88 6.97
CA THR A 70 -4.18 -7.11 7.69
C THR A 70 -2.73 -7.04 8.20
N TYR A 71 -2.41 -7.87 9.18
CA TYR A 71 -1.08 -8.02 9.75
C TYR A 71 -0.48 -9.40 9.45
N ASP A 72 -1.25 -10.27 8.82
CA ASP A 72 -0.85 -11.59 8.37
C ASP A 72 -0.38 -11.50 6.90
N VAL A 73 0.91 -11.77 6.68
CA VAL A 73 1.51 -11.71 5.35
C VAL A 73 0.97 -12.82 4.44
N ASP A 74 0.74 -14.02 4.97
CA ASP A 74 0.24 -15.15 4.19
C ASP A 74 -1.18 -14.86 3.72
N GLU A 75 -2.01 -14.24 4.58
CA GLU A 75 -3.32 -13.75 4.20
C GLU A 75 -3.24 -12.62 3.14
N ALA A 76 -2.28 -11.72 3.27
CA ALA A 76 -2.15 -10.57 2.36
C ALA A 76 -1.72 -10.96 0.94
N ILE A 77 -0.94 -12.04 0.78
CA ILE A 77 -0.40 -12.43 -0.53
C ILE A 77 -1.18 -13.53 -1.23
N ARG A 78 -2.03 -14.27 -0.51
CA ARG A 78 -2.73 -15.48 -1.01
C ARG A 78 -3.46 -15.27 -2.34
N ASP A 79 -4.20 -14.17 -2.46
CA ASP A 79 -5.04 -13.88 -3.62
C ASP A 79 -4.60 -12.60 -4.36
N ALA A 80 -3.35 -12.17 -4.16
CA ALA A 80 -2.85 -10.90 -4.72
C ALA A 80 -2.47 -11.06 -6.20
N ASP A 81 -3.05 -10.23 -7.07
CA ASP A 81 -2.64 -10.12 -8.48
C ASP A 81 -1.34 -9.35 -8.65
N ILE A 82 -1.11 -8.40 -7.72
CA ILE A 82 0.03 -7.48 -7.66
C ILE A 82 0.45 -7.31 -6.20
N ILE A 83 1.76 -7.34 -5.95
CA ILE A 83 2.36 -7.05 -4.64
C ILE A 83 3.34 -5.88 -4.80
N ASN A 84 2.98 -4.73 -4.23
CA ASN A 84 3.84 -3.56 -4.13
C ASN A 84 4.62 -3.60 -2.81
N LEU A 85 5.90 -3.95 -2.90
CA LEU A 85 6.81 -3.95 -1.75
C LEU A 85 7.35 -2.54 -1.47
N LEU A 86 7.22 -2.11 -0.23
CA LEU A 86 7.76 -0.86 0.28
C LEU A 86 8.91 -1.16 1.23
N ARG A 87 10.03 -0.46 1.02
CA ARG A 87 11.20 -0.56 1.90
C ARG A 87 10.86 -0.08 3.31
N ILE A 88 11.22 -0.88 4.31
CA ILE A 88 11.18 -0.47 5.72
C ILE A 88 12.36 0.47 5.98
N GLN A 89 12.08 1.64 6.54
CA GLN A 89 13.07 2.69 6.83
C GLN A 89 13.16 2.95 8.34
N HIS A 90 14.04 2.21 9.02
CA HIS A 90 14.27 2.30 10.47
C HIS A 90 14.72 3.69 10.95
N GLU A 91 15.28 4.52 10.07
CA GLU A 91 15.66 5.90 10.35
C GLU A 91 14.46 6.81 10.64
N ARG A 92 13.28 6.50 10.09
CA ARG A 92 12.06 7.31 10.28
C ARG A 92 11.36 7.03 11.59
N GLN A 93 11.47 5.80 12.09
CA GLN A 93 10.92 5.37 13.38
C GLN A 93 11.62 6.07 14.55
N ARG A 94 12.93 6.30 14.44
CA ARG A 94 13.71 6.99 15.49
C ARG A 94 13.37 8.48 15.64
N LYS A 95 12.98 9.15 14.54
CA LYS A 95 12.61 10.57 14.57
C LYS A 95 11.31 10.86 15.32
N THR A 96 10.45 9.86 15.53
CA THR A 96 9.19 10.04 16.25
C THR A 96 9.36 10.09 17.78
N MET A 97 10.58 9.85 18.29
CA MET A 97 10.89 9.82 19.73
C MET A 97 11.47 11.15 20.28
N PHE A 98 11.67 12.18 19.44
CA PHE A 98 12.16 13.48 19.88
C PHE A 98 11.06 14.53 19.76
N PRO A 99 10.58 15.13 20.87
CA PRO A 99 9.74 16.32 20.79
C PRO A 99 10.58 17.48 20.24
N GLY A 100 10.05 18.16 19.23
CA GLY A 100 10.46 19.52 18.88
C GLY A 100 9.74 20.54 19.74
#